data_AF-A0A535D421-F1
#
_entry.id   AF-A0A535D421-F1
#
_cell.length_a   1.000
_cell.length_b   1.000
_cell.length_c   1.000
_cell.angle_alpha   90.00
_cell.angle_beta   90.00
_cell.angle_gamma   90.00
#
_symmetry.space_group_name_H-M   'P 1'
#
loop_
_entity.id
_entity.type
_entity.pdbx_description
1 polymer ?
#
loop_
_entity_poly.entity_id
_entity_poly.type
_entity_poly.pdbx_seq_one_letter_code
_entity_poly.pdbx_strand_id
1 'polypeptide(L)' 'MDDQVLEKVKECAISYLGMEKDDFVSVAEVFNDDKTQGFDVEVQGKETPTIGKCFVVVKDGQASIVTQPGEDFSPN' A
#
# COMPACT_ATOMS: atom_id res chain seq x y z
N MET A 1 -4.14 -10.88 -6.35
CA MET A 1 -4.19 -9.58 -5.65
C MET A 1 -5.40 -8.85 -6.18
N ASP A 2 -6.31 -8.41 -5.31
CA ASP A 2 -7.53 -7.68 -5.69
C ASP A 2 -7.17 -6.33 -6.35
N ASP A 3 -7.93 -5.96 -7.39
CA ASP A 3 -7.69 -4.71 -8.13
C ASP A 3 -7.77 -3.47 -7.23
N GLN A 4 -8.74 -3.45 -6.30
CA GLN A 4 -8.88 -2.37 -5.31
C GLN A 4 -7.67 -2.28 -4.36
N VAL A 5 -7.11 -3.42 -3.95
CA VAL A 5 -5.92 -3.45 -3.09
C VAL A 5 -4.73 -2.91 -3.85
N LEU A 6 -4.56 -3.33 -5.10
CA LEU A 6 -3.49 -2.83 -5.97
C LEU A 6 -3.59 -1.32 -6.21
N GLU A 7 -4.80 -0.78 -6.41
CA GLU A 7 -5.02 0.67 -6.51
C GLU A 7 -4.61 1.40 -5.24
N LYS A 8 -4.95 0.87 -4.05
CA LYS A 8 -4.55 1.47 -2.77
C LYS A 8 -3.06 1.38 -2.49
N VAL A 9 -2.39 0.31 -2.91
CA VAL A 9 -0.92 0.23 -2.82
C VAL A 9 -0.25 1.27 -3.73
N LYS A 10 -0.78 1.51 -4.93
CA LYS A 10 -0.27 2.57 -5.83
C LYS A 10 -0.51 3.96 -5.27
N GLU A 11 -1.71 4.22 -4.75
CA GLU A 11 -2.03 5.48 -4.04
C GLU A 11 -1.06 5.69 -2.88
N CYS A 12 -0.75 4.63 -2.12
CA CYS A 12 0.23 4.70 -1.05
C CYS A 12 1.63 5.07 -1.55
N ALA A 13 2.10 4.45 -2.63
CA ALA A 13 3.39 4.76 -3.25
C ALA A 13 3.48 6.22 -3.71
N ILE A 14 2.42 6.76 -4.31
CA ILE A 14 2.36 8.14 -4.79
C ILE A 14 2.31 9.12 -3.61
N SER A 15 1.38 8.90 -2.67
CA SER A 15 1.11 9.86 -1.60
C SER A 15 2.13 9.84 -0.46
N TYR A 16 2.70 8.68 -0.14
CA TYR A 16 3.59 8.52 1.02
C TYR A 16 5.05 8.26 0.65
N LEU A 17 5.32 7.64 -0.50
CA LEU A 17 6.68 7.31 -0.96
C LEU A 17 7.18 8.24 -2.08
N GLY A 18 6.33 9.17 -2.52
CA GLY A 18 6.66 10.17 -3.52
C GLY A 18 6.94 9.58 -4.90
N MET A 19 6.24 8.51 -5.28
CA MET A 19 6.34 7.92 -6.61
C MET A 19 5.93 8.92 -7.70
N GLU A 20 6.80 9.10 -8.70
CA GLU A 20 6.55 9.90 -9.90
C GLU A 20 6.05 9.03 -11.06
N LYS A 21 5.59 9.68 -12.14
CA LYS A 21 4.96 8.99 -13.28
C LYS A 21 5.90 8.00 -13.99
N ASP A 22 7.20 8.31 -14.03
CA ASP A 22 8.23 7.51 -14.69
C ASP A 22 8.92 6.53 -13.73
N ASP A 23 8.56 6.54 -12.44
CA ASP A 23 9.09 5.59 -11.47
C ASP A 23 8.47 4.20 -11.66
N PHE A 24 9.26 3.18 -11.34
CA PHE A 24 8.82 1.79 -11.30
C PHE A 24 8.55 1.40 -9.85
N VAL A 25 7.43 0.73 -9.60
CA VAL A 25 7.11 0.23 -8.26
C VAL A 25 7.21 -1.29 -8.24
N SER A 26 7.99 -1.81 -7.30
CA SER A 26 7.99 -3.21 -6.92
C SER A 26 7.16 -3.36 -5.65
N VAL A 27 6.25 -4.34 -5.64
CA VAL A 27 5.35 -4.59 -4.52
C VAL A 27 5.52 -6.04 -4.11
N ALA A 28 5.82 -6.28 -2.83
CA ALA A 28 5.86 -7.59 -2.23
C ALA A 28 4.89 -7.65 -1.05
N GLU A 29 3.98 -8.62 -1.07
CA GLU A 29 3.14 -8.90 0.10
C GLU A 29 4.01 -9.47 1.23
N VAL A 30 3.97 -8.83 2.40
CA VAL A 30 4.73 -9.23 3.59
C VAL A 30 3.84 -9.62 4.76
N PHE A 31 2.56 -9.28 4.69
CA PHE A 31 1.57 -9.56 5.73
C PHE A 31 0.19 -9.72 5.10
N ASN A 32 -0.58 -10.70 5.56
CA ASN A 32 -1.96 -10.91 5.12
C ASN A 32 -2.74 -11.55 6.27
N ASP A 33 -3.77 -10.86 6.77
CA ASP A 33 -4.77 -11.37 7.70
C ASP A 33 -6.18 -11.25 7.08
N ASP A 34 -7.21 -11.73 7.81
CA ASP A 34 -8.60 -11.78 7.34
C ASP A 34 -9.17 -10.43 6.84
N LYS A 35 -8.57 -9.30 7.25
CA LYS A 35 -9.02 -7.94 6.92
C LYS A 35 -7.92 -7.04 6.39
N THR A 36 -6.65 -7.34 6.61
CA THR A 36 -5.53 -6.43 6.39
C THR A 36 -4.42 -7.11 5.59
N GLN A 37 -3.95 -6.43 4.56
CA GLN A 37 -2.82 -6.85 3.74
C GLN A 37 -1.71 -5.81 3.86
N GLY A 38 -0.49 -6.24 4.14
CA GLY A 38 0.70 -5.40 4.25
C GLY A 38 1.66 -5.69 3.10
N PHE A 39 2.16 -4.61 2.50
CA PHE A 39 3.03 -4.65 1.34
C PHE A 39 4.30 -3.87 1.61
N ASP A 40 5.44 -4.50 1.35
CA ASP A 40 6.69 -3.79 1.15
C ASP A 40 6.66 -3.21 -0.28
N VAL A 41 6.81 -1.89 -0.35
CA VAL A 41 6.75 -1.12 -1.59
C VAL A 41 8.11 -0.48 -1.80
N GLU A 42 8.71 -0.80 -2.94
CA GLU A 42 9.98 -0.22 -3.36
C GLU A 42 9.76 0.59 -4.63
N VAL A 43 9.99 1.90 -4.54
CA VAL A 43 9.97 2.82 -5.67
C VAL A 43 11.39 2.91 -6.23
N GLN A 44 11.55 2.41 -7.45
CA GLN A 44 12.75 2.44 -8.26
C GLN A 44 12.62 3.49 -9.37
N GLY A 45 13.74 3.99 -9.90
CA GLY A 45 13.76 5.09 -10.88
C GLY A 45 14.50 6.33 -10.39
N LYS A 46 14.76 6.39 -9.08
CA LYS A 46 15.58 7.43 -8.43
C LYS A 46 17.00 6.93 -8.15
N GLU A 47 17.92 7.86 -7.91
CA GLU A 47 19.32 7.55 -7.55
C GLU A 47 19.42 6.67 -6.30
N THR A 48 18.50 6.87 -5.34
CA THR A 48 18.31 5.98 -4.19
C THR A 48 16.88 5.43 -4.23
N PRO A 49 16.69 4.10 -4.19
CA PRO A 49 15.35 3.54 -4.12
C PRO A 49 14.65 3.92 -2.83
N THR A 50 13.37 4.30 -2.92
CA THR A 50 12.55 4.59 -1.74
C THR A 50 11.84 3.32 -1.31
N ILE A 51 12.10 2.86 -0.09
CA ILE A 51 11.46 1.68 0.49
C ILE A 51 10.45 2.14 1.54
N GLY A 52 9.23 1.62 1.46
CA GLY A 52 8.18 1.89 2.42
C GLY A 52 7.27 0.70 2.63
N LYS A 53 6.39 0.81 3.64
CA LYS A 53 5.36 -0.18 3.93
C LYS A 53 4.00 0.43 3.73
N CYS A 54 3.14 -0.28 3.02
CA CYS A 54 1.76 0.11 2.78
C CYS A 54 0.85 -0.97 3.35
N PHE A 55 -0.06 -0.59 4.23
CA PHE A 55 -1.07 -1.49 4.78
C PHE A 55 -2.42 -1.12 4.20
N VAL A 56 -3.15 -2.12 3.72
CA VAL A 56 -4.46 -1.98 3.10
C VAL A 56 -5.45 -2.85 3.85
N VAL A 57 -6.50 -2.24 4.40
CA VAL A 57 -7.62 -2.95 5.02
C VAL A 57 -8.73 -3.10 3.99
N VAL A 58 -9.30 -4.29 3.87
CA VAL A 58 -10.49 -4.59 3.07
C VAL A 58 -11.64 -4.89 4.02
N LYS A 59 -12.61 -3.97 4.10
CA LYS A 59 -13.80 -4.08 4.96
C LYS A 59 -15.04 -3.76 4.13
N ASP A 60 -16.07 -4.60 4.25
CA ASP A 60 -17.33 -4.45 3.50
C ASP A 60 -17.14 -4.30 1.97
N GLY A 61 -16.10 -4.96 1.42
CA GLY A 61 -15.77 -4.92 -0.01
C GLY A 61 -15.06 -3.65 -0.47
N GLN A 62 -14.65 -2.78 0.45
CA GLN A 62 -13.91 -1.54 0.17
C GLN A 62 -12.49 -1.61 0.73
N ALA A 63 -11.51 -1.25 -0.09
CA ALA A 63 -10.11 -1.17 0.31
C ALA A 63 -9.70 0.25 0.76
N SER A 64 -8.99 0.35 1.87
CA SER A 64 -8.51 1.62 2.46
C SER A 64 -7.06 1.48 2.95
N ILE A 65 -6.26 2.53 2.82
CA ILE A 65 -4.88 2.57 3.34
C ILE A 65 -4.94 2.86 4.85
N VAL A 66 -4.17 2.10 5.63
CA VAL A 66 -3.99 2.32 7.08
C VAL A 66 -2.51 2.47 7.40
N THR A 67 -2.19 3.10 8.53
CA THR A 67 -0.78 3.33 8.92
C THR A 67 -0.16 2.14 9.64
N GLN A 68 -0.97 1.32 10.30
CA GLN A 68 -0.52 0.12 11.02
C GLN A 68 -1.46 -1.08 10.78
N PRO A 69 -0.91 -2.31 10.82
CA PRO A 69 -1.74 -3.51 10.75
C PRO A 69 -2.65 -3.60 11.99
N GLY A 70 -3.93 -3.92 11.79
CA GLY A 70 -4.92 -4.01 12.87
C GLY A 70 -5.54 -2.67 13.29
N GLU A 71 -5.25 -1.57 12.58
CA GLU A 71 -5.93 -0.30 12.78
C GLU A 71 -7.39 -0.42 12.27
N ASP A 72 -8.36 -0.44 13.19
CA ASP A 72 -9.77 -0.48 12.81
C ASP A 72 -10.15 0.89 12.24
N PHE A 73 -10.37 0.95 10.93
CA PHE A 73 -10.94 2.13 10.29
C PHE A 73 -12.39 2.28 10.79
N SER A 74 -12.55 3.05 11.87
CA SER A 74 -13.83 3.57 12.33
C SER A 74 -14.05 4.92 11.63
N PRO A 75 -14.85 4.97 10.54
CA PRO A 75 -15.26 6.25 9.99
C PRO A 75 -16.12 6.94 11.06
N ASN A 76 -15.62 8.07 11.58
CA ASN A 76 -16.43 8.99 12.39
C ASN A 76 -17.58 9.57 11.56
#